data_AF-A0A1B8ZW97-F1
#
_entry.id   AF-A0A1B8ZW97-F1
#
_cell.length_a   1.000
_cell.length_b   1.000
_cell.length_c   1.000
_cell.angle_alpha   90.00
_cell.angle_beta   90.00
_cell.angle_gamma   90.00
#
_symmetry.space_group_name_H-M   'P 1'
#
loop_
_entity.id
_entity.type
_entity.pdbx_description
1 polymer ?
#
loop_
_entity_poly.entity_id
_entity_poly.type
_entity_poly.pdbx_seq_one_letter_code
_entity_poly.pdbx_strand_id
1 'polypeptide(L)'
;MENNKMPQSTMNNIVISLYFTIAYAVLLIVYLGFPINLHSNFLLNLFIVCSLLLSVAGIYFAAKSYKGAKISSVILIIINALGLLVPIAFLLMIFS
;
A
#
# COMPACT_ATOMS: atom_id res chain seq x y z
N MET A 1 -16.18 26.75 22.83
CA MET A 1 -14.97 25.99 22.45
C MET A 1 -15.27 25.30 21.13
N GLU A 2 -14.66 25.77 20.05
CA GLU A 2 -14.82 25.23 18.70
C GLU A 2 -14.25 23.81 18.69
N ASN A 3 -15.11 22.81 18.47
CA ASN A 3 -14.73 21.41 18.48
C ASN A 3 -14.04 21.08 17.16
N ASN A 4 -12.75 21.43 17.06
CA ASN A 4 -11.83 21.11 15.96
C ASN A 4 -11.53 19.60 15.83
N LYS A 5 -12.52 18.74 16.07
CA LYS A 5 -12.37 17.31 15.90
C LYS A 5 -12.55 16.99 14.42
N MET A 6 -11.47 16.54 13.78
CA MET A 6 -11.52 15.89 12.48
C MET A 6 -12.71 14.92 12.43
N PRO A 7 -13.43 14.84 11.29
CA PRO A 7 -14.50 13.87 11.12
C PRO A 7 -13.96 12.46 11.38
N GLN A 8 -14.67 11.67 12.21
CA GLN A 8 -14.27 10.30 12.54
C GLN A 8 -14.02 9.44 11.30
N SER A 9 -14.79 9.68 10.23
CA SER A 9 -14.60 9.03 8.92
C SER A 9 -13.25 9.33 8.28
N THR A 10 -12.74 10.55 8.44
CA THR A 10 -11.41 10.94 7.94
C THR A 10 -10.32 10.19 8.69
N MET A 11 -10.45 10.10 10.02
CA MET A 11 -9.50 9.37 10.86
C MET A 11 -9.52 7.86 10.54
N ASN A 12 -10.70 7.26 10.40
CA ASN A 12 -10.85 5.85 10.04
C ASN A 12 -10.20 5.53 8.70
N ASN A 13 -10.40 6.34 7.68
CA ASN A 13 -9.81 6.15 6.35
C ASN A 13 -8.26 6.20 6.39
N ILE A 14 -7.67 7.10 7.20
CA ILE A 14 -6.21 7.14 7.40
C ILE A 14 -5.72 5.86 8.06
N VAL A 15 -6.40 5.41 9.11
CA VAL A 15 -6.04 4.17 9.81
C VAL A 15 -6.16 2.95 8.88
N ILE A 16 -7.21 2.89 8.06
CA ILE A 16 -7.38 1.83 7.05
C ILE A 16 -6.24 1.86 6.02
N SER A 17 -5.87 3.04 5.51
CA SER A 17 -4.73 3.19 4.59
C SER A 17 -3.41 2.72 5.23
N LEU A 18 -3.22 3.03 6.52
CA LEU A 18 -2.06 2.58 7.27
C LEU A 18 -2.03 1.04 7.41
N TYR A 19 -3.17 0.40 7.67
CA TYR A 19 -3.25 -1.06 7.71
C TYR A 19 -2.88 -1.70 6.37
N PHE A 20 -3.32 -1.12 5.25
CA PHE A 20 -2.91 -1.59 3.93
C PHE A 20 -1.40 -1.43 3.70
N THR A 21 -0.83 -0.32 4.15
CA THR A 21 0.62 -0.08 4.09
C THR A 21 1.40 -1.12 4.89
N ILE A 22 0.95 -1.43 6.11
CA ILE A 22 1.59 -2.44 6.97
C ILE A 22 1.44 -3.83 6.36
N ALA A 23 0.27 -4.19 5.86
CA ALA A 23 0.03 -5.46 5.19
C ALA A 23 0.95 -5.63 3.97
N TYR A 24 1.16 -4.56 3.20
CA TYR A 24 2.11 -4.55 2.09
C TYR A 24 3.56 -4.78 2.57
N ALA A 25 3.99 -4.10 3.63
CA ALA A 25 5.33 -4.29 4.20
C ALA A 25 5.55 -5.74 4.68
N VAL A 26 4.55 -6.34 5.34
CA VAL A 26 4.59 -7.74 5.76
C VAL A 26 4.68 -8.66 4.55
N LEU A 27 3.86 -8.44 3.52
CA LEU A 27 3.91 -9.21 2.27
C LEU A 27 5.29 -9.15 1.62
N LEU A 28 5.91 -7.97 1.58
CA LEU A 28 7.26 -7.76 1.06
C LEU A 28 8.30 -8.55 1.85
N ILE A 29 8.25 -8.49 3.20
CA ILE A 29 9.16 -9.24 4.07
C ILE A 29 9.01 -10.75 3.85
N VAL A 30 7.77 -11.24 3.78
CA VAL A 30 7.49 -12.65 3.52
C VAL A 30 8.07 -13.07 2.18
N TYR A 31 7.83 -12.29 1.12
CA TYR A 31 8.34 -12.58 -0.21
C TYR A 31 9.88 -12.60 -0.28
N LEU A 32 10.55 -11.63 0.35
CA LEU A 32 12.03 -11.60 0.42
C LEU A 32 12.61 -12.72 1.29
N GLY A 33 11.87 -13.19 2.29
CA GLY A 33 12.27 -14.28 3.18
C GLY A 33 12.13 -15.68 2.55
N PHE A 34 11.46 -15.79 1.40
CA PHE A 34 11.36 -17.06 0.69
C PHE A 34 12.69 -17.43 0.02
N PRO A 35 13.15 -18.69 0.11
CA PRO A 35 14.34 -19.13 -0.60
C PRO A 35 14.18 -18.91 -2.10
N ILE A 36 15.22 -18.36 -2.74
CA ILE A 36 15.25 -18.07 -4.19
C ILE A 36 14.89 -19.32 -5.02
N ASN A 37 15.24 -20.51 -4.51
CA ASN A 37 15.00 -21.79 -5.17
C ASN A 37 13.53 -22.26 -5.09
N LEU A 38 12.68 -21.61 -4.29
CA LEU A 38 11.25 -21.87 -4.15
C LEU A 38 10.38 -20.84 -4.88
N HIS A 39 10.99 -19.88 -5.57
CA HIS A 39 10.26 -18.92 -6.37
C HIS A 39 9.63 -19.59 -7.59
N SER A 40 8.38 -20.00 -7.43
CA SER A 40 7.54 -20.40 -8.55
C SER A 40 6.90 -19.18 -9.19
N ASN A 41 6.64 -19.26 -10.50
CA ASN A 41 5.88 -18.24 -11.24
C ASN A 41 4.53 -17.92 -10.59
N PHE A 42 3.94 -18.89 -9.89
CA PHE A 42 2.71 -18.68 -9.12
C PHE A 42 2.92 -17.74 -7.92
N LEU A 43 3.97 -17.95 -7.12
CA LEU A 43 4.25 -17.13 -5.94
C LEU A 43 4.55 -15.67 -6.34
N LEU A 44 5.29 -15.51 -7.44
CA LEU A 44 5.62 -14.20 -8.02
C LEU A 44 4.37 -13.47 -8.54
N ASN A 45 3.49 -14.16 -9.29
CA ASN A 45 2.22 -13.58 -9.71
C ASN A 45 1.33 -13.20 -8.52
N LEU A 46 1.25 -14.07 -7.50
CA LEU A 46 0.47 -13.79 -6.30
C LEU A 46 1.02 -12.57 -5.56
N PHE A 47 2.34 -12.46 -5.43
CA PHE A 47 3.00 -11.31 -4.83
C PHE A 47 2.68 -10.02 -5.60
N ILE A 48 2.78 -10.02 -6.92
CA ILE A 48 2.48 -8.84 -7.76
C ILE A 48 1.03 -8.41 -7.58
N VAL A 49 0.07 -9.34 -7.70
CA VAL A 49 -1.36 -9.01 -7.60
C VAL A 49 -1.70 -8.49 -6.21
N CYS A 50 -1.23 -9.14 -5.15
CA CYS A 50 -1.46 -8.69 -3.77
C CYS A 50 -0.80 -7.33 -3.50
N SER A 51 0.42 -7.12 -3.98
CA SER A 51 1.14 -5.85 -3.84
C SER A 51 0.38 -4.69 -4.50
N LEU A 52 -0.09 -4.89 -5.73
CA LEU A 52 -0.89 -3.90 -6.45
C LEU A 52 -2.19 -3.59 -5.69
N LEU A 53 -2.92 -4.61 -5.24
CA LEU A 53 -4.17 -4.44 -4.50
C LEU A 53 -3.96 -3.65 -3.20
N LEU A 54 -2.96 -4.02 -2.41
CA LEU A 54 -2.68 -3.36 -1.12
C LEU A 54 -2.23 -1.92 -1.30
N SER A 55 -1.30 -1.65 -2.22
CA SER A 55 -0.83 -0.28 -2.47
C SER A 55 -1.93 0.61 -3.06
N VAL A 56 -2.73 0.12 -4.02
CA VAL A 56 -3.85 0.90 -4.59
C VAL A 56 -4.93 1.15 -3.53
N ALA A 57 -5.26 0.16 -2.70
CA ALA A 57 -6.20 0.35 -1.59
C ALA A 57 -5.67 1.39 -0.59
N GLY A 58 -4.40 1.31 -0.21
CA GLY A 58 -3.74 2.29 0.65
C GLY A 58 -3.85 3.72 0.11
N ILE A 59 -3.58 3.91 -1.18
CA ILE A 59 -3.71 5.21 -1.86
C ILE A 59 -5.17 5.66 -1.88
N TYR A 60 -6.11 4.78 -2.22
CA TYR A 60 -7.54 5.11 -2.31
C TYR A 60 -8.09 5.65 -0.98
N PHE A 61 -7.82 4.95 0.12
CA PHE A 61 -8.31 5.38 1.44
C PHE A 61 -7.61 6.65 1.94
N ALA A 62 -6.31 6.82 1.65
CA ALA A 62 -5.61 8.07 1.96
C ALA A 62 -6.17 9.25 1.16
N ALA A 63 -6.39 9.08 -0.15
CA ALA A 63 -6.96 10.11 -1.02
C ALA A 63 -8.37 10.54 -0.59
N LYS A 64 -9.19 9.59 -0.11
CA LYS A 64 -10.53 9.88 0.43
C LYS A 64 -10.49 10.81 1.65
N SER A 65 -9.41 10.79 2.42
CA SER A 65 -9.19 11.66 3.58
C SER A 65 -8.49 12.98 3.28
N TYR A 66 -8.09 13.23 2.03
CA TYR A 66 -7.24 14.38 1.67
C TYR A 66 -7.81 15.73 2.14
N LYS A 67 -9.13 15.95 2.01
CA LYS A 67 -9.76 17.23 2.42
C LYS A 67 -9.70 17.47 3.92
N GLY A 68 -9.78 16.42 4.73
CA GLY A 68 -9.81 16.51 6.19
C GLY A 68 -8.43 16.37 6.84
N ALA A 69 -7.56 15.52 6.29
CA ALA A 69 -6.25 15.15 6.84
C ALA A 69 -5.14 15.27 5.79
N LYS A 70 -4.93 16.47 5.23
CA LYS A 70 -4.00 16.72 4.12
C LYS A 70 -2.62 16.12 4.33
N ILE A 71 -1.95 16.44 5.44
CA ILE A 71 -0.55 16.01 5.67
C ILE A 71 -0.44 14.48 5.73
N SER A 72 -1.25 13.83 6.57
CA SER A 72 -1.22 12.37 6.72
C SER A 72 -1.62 11.64 5.44
N SER A 73 -2.62 12.17 4.72
CA SER A 73 -3.05 11.63 3.43
C SER A 73 -1.93 11.69 2.39
N VAL A 74 -1.25 12.84 2.27
CA VAL A 74 -0.13 13.02 1.32
C VAL A 74 1.00 12.06 1.63
N ILE A 75 1.39 11.93 2.91
CA ILE A 75 2.46 11.01 3.33
C ILE A 75 2.09 9.57 2.95
N LEU A 76 0.88 9.12 3.27
CA LEU A 76 0.43 7.76 2.97
C LEU A 76 0.33 7.50 1.46
N ILE A 77 -0.12 8.48 0.68
CA ILE A 77 -0.15 8.37 -0.80
C ILE A 77 1.27 8.19 -1.33
N ILE A 78 2.23 9.01 -0.88
CA ILE A 78 3.63 8.92 -1.34
C ILE A 78 4.23 7.55 -0.98
N ILE A 79 4.05 7.09 0.25
CA ILE A 79 4.60 5.81 0.70
C ILE A 79 4.01 4.65 -0.11
N ASN A 80 2.69 4.61 -0.32
CA ASN A 80 2.07 3.54 -1.10
C ASN A 80 2.39 3.64 -2.59
N ALA A 81 2.57 4.85 -3.14
CA ALA A 81 3.00 5.04 -4.52
C ALA A 81 4.45 4.58 -4.76
N LEU A 82 5.34 4.84 -3.79
CA LEU A 82 6.70 4.29 -3.81
C LEU A 82 6.67 2.76 -3.69
N GLY A 83 5.81 2.21 -2.83
CA GLY A 83 5.59 0.77 -2.72
C GLY A 83 5.22 0.12 -4.05
N LEU A 84 4.37 0.79 -4.84
CA LEU A 84 3.93 0.36 -6.17
C LEU A 84 5.07 0.19 -7.19
N LEU A 85 6.22 0.84 -6.99
CA LEU A 85 7.37 0.69 -7.89
C LEU A 85 7.90 -0.75 -7.90
N VAL A 86 7.84 -1.46 -6.77
CA VAL A 86 8.34 -2.84 -6.65
C VAL A 86 7.55 -3.81 -7.55
N PRO A 87 6.21 -3.95 -7.42
CA PRO A 87 5.46 -4.85 -8.30
C PRO A 87 5.49 -4.41 -9.77
N ILE A 88 5.58 -3.10 -10.06
CA ILE A 88 5.75 -2.60 -11.44
C ILE A 88 7.10 -3.04 -12.02
N ALA A 89 8.19 -2.94 -11.26
CA ALA A 89 9.50 -3.39 -11.71
C ALA A 89 9.50 -4.89 -12.03
N PHE A 90 8.88 -5.71 -11.18
CA PHE A 90 8.72 -7.14 -11.47
C PHE A 90 7.87 -7.40 -12.72
N LEU A 91 6.76 -6.67 -12.91
CA LEU A 91 5.97 -6.78 -14.14
C LEU A 91 6.79 -6.44 -15.38
N LEU A 92 7.58 -5.37 -15.35
CA LEU A 92 8.42 -4.99 -16.47
C LEU A 92 9.45 -6.08 -16.81
N MET A 93 10.07 -6.71 -15.81
CA MET A 93 11.01 -7.82 -16.03
C MET A 93 10.35 -9.06 -16.65
N ILE A 94 9.06 -9.29 -16.43
CA ILE A 94 8.33 -10.42 -17.04
C ILE A 94 8.03 -10.15 -18.53
N PHE A 95 7.75 -8.90 -18.88
CA PHE A 95 7.33 -8.51 -20.23
C PHE A 95 8.47 -8.01 -21.13
N SER A 96 9.67 -7.81 -20.61
CA SER A 96 10.89 -7.46 -21.36
C SER A 96 11.67 -8.69 -21.81
#